data_AF-A0A971HSS2-F1
#
_entry.id   AF-A0A971HSS2-F1
#
_cell.length_a   1.000
_cell.length_b   1.000
_cell.length_c   1.000
_cell.angle_alpha   90.00
_cell.angle_beta   90.00
_cell.angle_gamma   90.00
#
_symmetry.space_group_name_H-M   'P 1'
#
loop_
_entity.id
_entity.type
_entity.pdbx_description
1 polymer ?
#
loop_
_entity_poly.entity_id
_entity_poly.type
_entity_poly.pdbx_seq_one_letter_code
_entity_poly.pdbx_strand_id
1 'polypeptide(L)'
;MHNETRSLIKPSFDGQMHIGWQKGDTKTAENAQEIRDILYNFNKPAAVILKDGELHLTSCADFSFDLNTRPGGAFPLMAMVGPANIENLGDPSFCRDYGLKYAYVGGSMAHGISSPELALA
;
A
#
# COMPACT_ATOMS: atom_id res chain seq x y z
N MET A 1 -23.21 -25.01 14.09
CA MET A 1 -22.10 -24.05 14.22
C MET A 1 -20.81 -24.79 13.91
N HIS A 2 -20.31 -24.67 12.68
CA HIS A 2 -18.99 -25.15 12.27
C HIS A 2 -18.43 -24.02 11.41
N ASN A 3 -17.55 -23.21 11.98
CA ASN A 3 -16.86 -22.16 11.24
C ASN A 3 -15.52 -22.75 10.86
N GLU A 4 -15.45 -23.31 9.66
CA GLU A 4 -14.20 -23.80 9.10
C GLU A 4 -13.29 -22.61 8.81
N THR A 5 -12.32 -22.41 9.69
CA THR A 5 -11.16 -21.56 9.42
C THR A 5 -10.44 -22.15 8.21
N ARG A 6 -10.67 -21.56 7.03
CA ARG A 6 -9.87 -21.85 5.82
C ARG A 6 -8.40 -21.66 6.17
N SER A 7 -7.71 -22.79 6.38
CA SER A 7 -6.27 -22.84 6.49
C SER A 7 -5.70 -22.26 5.20
N LEU A 8 -5.12 -21.06 5.30
CA LEU A 8 -4.38 -20.48 4.20
C LEU A 8 -3.28 -21.48 3.82
N ILE A 9 -3.31 -21.94 2.57
CA ILE A 9 -2.28 -22.81 2.01
C ILE A 9 -0.95 -22.10 2.24
N LYS A 10 -0.15 -22.59 3.19
CA LYS A 10 1.20 -22.10 3.43
C LYS A 10 2.01 -22.45 2.18
N PRO A 11 2.51 -21.47 1.41
CA PRO A 11 3.22 -21.80 0.19
C PRO A 11 4.47 -22.59 0.56
N SER A 12 4.63 -23.78 -0.02
CA SER A 12 5.78 -24.67 0.20
C SER A 12 7.06 -24.02 -0.34
N PHE A 13 8.20 -24.35 0.30
CA PHE A 13 9.51 -23.72 0.09
C PHE A 13 10.15 -23.95 -1.29
N ASP A 14 9.64 -24.87 -2.11
CA ASP A 14 10.36 -25.36 -3.30
C ASP A 14 10.09 -24.56 -4.58
N GLY A 15 9.38 -23.42 -4.50
CA GLY A 15 9.01 -22.63 -5.69
C GLY A 15 8.57 -21.18 -5.47
N GLN A 16 8.87 -20.56 -4.31
CA GLN A 16 8.40 -19.20 -4.05
C GLN A 16 9.25 -18.12 -4.76
N MET A 17 8.64 -17.47 -5.76
CA MET A 17 9.11 -16.20 -6.32
C MET A 17 8.86 -15.07 -5.29
N HIS A 18 9.84 -14.79 -4.45
CA HIS A 18 9.94 -13.50 -3.76
C HIS A 18 10.39 -12.46 -4.80
N ILE A 19 9.93 -11.22 -4.65
CA ILE A 19 10.26 -10.12 -5.56
C ILE A 19 11.51 -9.35 -5.11
N GLY A 20 12.02 -9.63 -3.91
CA GLY A 20 13.20 -8.99 -3.34
C GLY A 20 13.43 -9.39 -1.89
N TRP A 21 14.21 -8.59 -1.18
CA TRP A 21 14.59 -8.77 0.20
C TRP A 21 14.30 -7.50 1.00
N GLN A 22 13.66 -7.62 2.14
CA GLN A 22 13.59 -6.54 3.13
C GLN A 22 14.74 -6.68 4.11
N LYS A 23 15.54 -5.61 4.25
CA LYS A 23 16.78 -5.59 5.04
C LYS A 23 16.55 -5.10 6.47
N GLY A 24 17.20 -5.75 7.42
CA GLY A 24 17.19 -5.35 8.84
C GLY A 24 15.92 -5.76 9.58
N ASP A 25 15.91 -5.51 10.88
CA ASP A 25 14.74 -5.75 11.71
C ASP A 25 13.65 -4.74 11.37
N THR A 26 12.41 -5.21 11.25
CA THR A 26 11.29 -4.37 10.85
C THR A 26 10.11 -4.60 11.77
N LYS A 27 9.48 -3.52 12.21
CA LYS A 27 8.22 -3.62 12.92
C LYS A 27 7.16 -4.14 11.95
N THR A 28 6.67 -5.33 12.23
CA THR A 28 5.53 -5.93 11.53
C THR A 28 4.25 -5.64 12.28
N ALA A 29 3.13 -5.51 11.57
CA ALA A 29 1.82 -5.43 12.20
C ALA A 29 1.51 -6.73 12.96
N GLU A 30 1.06 -6.61 14.20
CA GLU A 30 0.74 -7.74 15.09
C GLU A 30 -0.75 -8.06 15.13
N ASN A 31 -1.60 -7.10 14.74
CA ASN A 31 -3.05 -7.23 14.81
C ASN A 31 -3.74 -6.52 13.64
N ALA A 32 -5.05 -6.78 13.50
CA ALA A 32 -5.86 -6.25 12.41
C ALA A 32 -5.93 -4.71 12.37
N GLN A 33 -5.82 -4.03 13.52
CA GLN A 33 -5.82 -2.57 13.57
C GLN A 33 -4.51 -2.02 13.00
N GLU A 34 -3.37 -2.58 13.37
CA GLU A 34 -2.08 -2.17 12.80
C GLU A 34 -1.99 -2.47 11.29
N ILE A 35 -2.55 -3.60 10.84
CA ILE A 35 -2.67 -3.90 9.40
C ILE A 35 -3.48 -2.79 8.70
N ARG A 36 -4.63 -2.43 9.29
CA ARG A 36 -5.48 -1.35 8.76
C ARG A 36 -4.72 -0.04 8.73
N ASP A 37 -4.02 0.32 9.80
CA ASP A 37 -3.29 1.59 9.89
C ASP A 37 -2.18 1.70 8.85
N ILE A 38 -1.49 0.59 8.56
CA ILE A 38 -0.49 0.54 7.47
C ILE A 38 -1.17 0.72 6.10
N LEU A 39 -2.24 -0.03 5.82
CA LEU A 39 -2.91 0.01 4.51
C LEU A 39 -3.65 1.34 4.24
N TYR A 40 -4.17 1.98 5.28
CA TYR A 40 -4.87 3.27 5.16
C TYR A 40 -3.91 4.46 5.02
N ASN A 41 -2.61 4.26 5.23
CA ASN A 41 -1.62 5.31 5.06
C ASN A 41 -1.02 5.30 3.64
N PHE A 42 -1.78 5.85 2.69
CA PHE A 42 -1.38 5.95 1.28
C PHE A 42 -0.08 6.73 1.04
N ASN A 43 0.37 7.52 2.01
CA ASN A 43 1.60 8.32 1.90
C ASN A 43 2.87 7.52 2.26
N LYS A 44 2.72 6.27 2.72
CA LYS A 44 3.82 5.37 3.07
C LYS A 44 3.76 4.10 2.23
N PRO A 45 4.91 3.46 1.97
CA PRO A 45 4.89 2.14 1.36
C PRO A 45 4.25 1.12 2.30
N ALA A 46 3.69 0.07 1.72
CA ALA A 46 3.30 -1.13 2.44
C ALA A 46 3.92 -2.34 1.75
N ALA A 47 4.45 -3.27 2.54
CA ALA A 47 5.16 -4.44 2.05
C ALA A 47 4.78 -5.67 2.86
N VAL A 48 4.69 -6.80 2.17
CA VAL A 48 4.46 -8.12 2.76
C VAL A 48 5.77 -8.89 2.74
N ILE A 49 6.24 -9.30 3.91
CA ILE A 49 7.44 -10.10 4.08
C ILE A 49 7.09 -11.50 4.59
N LEU A 50 7.96 -12.47 4.33
CA LEU A 50 7.88 -13.81 4.92
C LEU A 50 8.85 -13.89 6.11
N LYS A 51 8.32 -14.03 7.32
CA LYS A 51 9.11 -14.21 8.56
C LYS A 51 8.60 -15.45 9.28
N ASP A 52 9.51 -16.35 9.63
CA ASP A 52 9.20 -17.62 10.34
C ASP A 52 8.11 -18.48 9.66
N GLY A 53 8.02 -18.42 8.32
CA GLY A 53 7.03 -19.15 7.52
C GLY A 53 5.64 -18.52 7.50
N GLU A 54 5.49 -17.30 8.01
CA GLU A 54 4.24 -16.55 8.05
C GLU A 54 4.38 -15.21 7.33
N LEU A 55 3.25 -14.71 6.80
CA LEU A 55 3.21 -13.43 6.10
C LEU A 55 2.99 -12.31 7.10
N HIS A 56 3.84 -11.29 7.03
CA HIS A 56 3.76 -10.12 7.88
C HIS A 56 3.71 -8.84 7.04
N LEU A 57 2.88 -7.89 7.46
CA LEU A 57 2.80 -6.57 6.84
C LEU A 57 3.73 -5.58 7.55
N THR A 58 4.48 -4.79 6.80
CA THR A 58 5.35 -3.71 7.30
C THR A 58 5.23 -2.47 6.43
N SER A 59 5.58 -1.30 6.98
CA SER A 59 5.68 -0.02 6.26
C SER A 59 7.13 0.44 6.05
N CYS A 60 8.09 -0.47 6.20
CA CYS A 60 9.52 -0.17 6.05
C CYS A 60 9.90 0.06 4.58
N ALA A 61 11.01 0.78 4.38
CA ALA A 61 11.46 1.25 3.07
C ALA A 61 12.82 0.66 2.63
N ASP A 62 13.46 -0.21 3.42
CA ASP A 62 14.78 -0.73 3.07
C ASP A 62 14.72 -2.09 2.35
N PHE A 63 14.73 -2.04 1.02
CA PHE A 63 14.62 -3.20 0.15
C PHE A 63 15.87 -3.41 -0.70
N SER A 64 16.16 -4.67 -1.04
CA SER A 64 17.11 -5.07 -2.07
C SER A 64 16.37 -5.91 -3.11
N PHE A 65 16.59 -5.62 -4.39
CA PHE A 65 16.02 -6.39 -5.50
C PHE A 65 17.08 -7.26 -6.20
N ASP A 66 18.28 -7.38 -5.64
CA ASP A 66 19.23 -8.41 -6.06
C ASP A 66 18.75 -9.77 -5.53
N LEU A 67 18.16 -10.57 -6.43
CA LEU A 67 17.65 -11.91 -6.12
C LEU A 67 18.77 -12.95 -6.00
N ASN A 68 20.00 -12.63 -6.44
CA ASN A 68 21.12 -13.55 -6.38
C ASN A 68 21.82 -13.56 -5.01
N THR A 69 21.69 -12.46 -4.28
CA THR A 69 22.36 -12.27 -2.99
C THR A 69 21.35 -11.93 -1.92
N ARG A 70 21.19 -12.82 -0.93
CA ARG A 70 20.40 -12.51 0.27
C ARG A 70 21.25 -11.69 1.24
N PRO A 71 20.85 -10.45 1.58
CA PRO A 71 21.53 -9.70 2.65
C PRO A 71 21.38 -10.41 4.00
N GLY A 72 22.39 -10.32 4.86
CA GLY A 72 22.37 -10.93 6.19
C GLY A 72 21.16 -10.45 7.02
N GLY A 73 20.38 -11.37 7.57
CA GLY A 73 19.19 -11.06 8.36
C GLY A 73 17.99 -10.51 7.56
N ALA A 74 18.04 -10.53 6.22
CA ALA A 74 16.93 -10.06 5.41
C ALA A 74 15.79 -11.08 5.31
N PHE A 75 14.57 -10.57 5.23
CA PHE A 75 13.36 -11.37 5.02
C PHE A 75 12.95 -11.35 3.54
N PRO A 76 12.47 -12.46 2.96
CA PRO A 76 11.88 -12.46 1.62
C PRO A 76 10.74 -11.44 1.50
N LEU A 77 10.79 -10.59 0.48
CA LEU A 77 9.73 -9.66 0.12
C LEU A 77 8.77 -10.34 -0.85
N MET A 78 7.51 -10.50 -0.45
CA MET A 78 6.49 -11.21 -1.23
C MET A 78 5.69 -10.24 -2.11
N ALA A 79 5.40 -9.05 -1.60
CA ALA A 79 4.68 -8.00 -2.31
C ALA A 79 5.03 -6.63 -1.75
N MET A 80 4.90 -5.59 -2.57
CA MET A 80 5.00 -4.21 -2.11
C MET A 80 4.11 -3.29 -2.93
N VAL A 81 3.70 -2.20 -2.30
CA VAL A 81 3.09 -1.04 -2.94
C VAL A 81 3.82 0.20 -2.44
N GLY A 82 4.23 1.06 -3.35
CA GLY A 82 4.82 2.36 -3.01
C GLY A 82 3.75 3.35 -2.50
N PRO A 83 4.16 4.52 -2.00
CA PRO A 83 3.23 5.59 -1.68
C PRO A 83 2.34 5.93 -2.90
N ALA A 84 1.05 6.02 -2.67
CA ALA A 84 0.02 6.31 -3.67
C ALA A 84 -0.80 7.53 -3.24
N ASN A 85 -0.14 8.69 -3.19
CA ASN A 85 -0.78 9.96 -2.83
C ASN A 85 -1.98 10.26 -3.74
N ILE A 86 -3.07 10.76 -3.16
CA ILE A 86 -4.31 11.02 -3.90
C ILE A 86 -4.12 12.11 -4.97
N GLU A 87 -3.17 13.03 -4.77
CA GLU A 87 -2.76 14.06 -5.74
C GLU A 87 -2.17 13.48 -7.03
N ASN A 88 -1.70 12.23 -7.01
CA ASN A 88 -1.15 11.55 -8.18
C ASN A 88 -2.22 10.81 -9.00
N LEU A 89 -3.50 10.83 -8.57
CA LEU A 89 -4.59 10.22 -9.32
C LEU A 89 -5.09 11.16 -10.42
N GLY A 90 -5.20 10.64 -11.64
CA GLY A 90 -5.65 11.39 -12.82
C GLY A 90 -4.49 11.96 -13.63
N ASP A 91 -4.76 13.05 -14.35
CA ASP A 91 -3.76 13.71 -15.19
C ASP A 91 -3.11 14.91 -14.46
N PRO A 92 -1.79 14.88 -14.20
CA PRO A 92 -1.09 16.02 -13.61
C PRO A 92 -1.17 17.30 -14.43
N SER A 93 -1.35 17.23 -15.76
CA SER A 93 -1.53 18.45 -16.57
C SER A 93 -2.86 19.12 -16.27
N PHE A 94 -3.93 18.36 -16.05
CA PHE A 94 -5.23 18.92 -15.67
C PHE A 94 -5.12 19.75 -14.38
N CYS A 95 -4.47 19.20 -13.35
CA CYS A 95 -4.25 19.93 -12.10
C CYS A 95 -3.45 21.22 -12.33
N ARG A 96 -2.37 21.16 -13.12
CA ARG A 96 -1.52 22.31 -13.42
C ARG A 96 -2.25 23.39 -14.23
N ASP A 97 -3.00 22.99 -15.25
CA ASP A 97 -3.67 23.89 -16.18
C ASP A 97 -4.86 24.62 -15.52
N TYR A 98 -5.52 23.99 -14.54
CA TYR A 98 -6.65 24.56 -13.79
C TYR A 98 -6.30 25.03 -12.36
N GLY A 99 -5.03 24.92 -11.93
CA GLY A 99 -4.59 25.33 -10.59
C GLY A 99 -5.20 24.52 -9.44
N LEU A 100 -5.51 23.24 -9.68
CA LEU A 100 -6.20 22.36 -8.73
C LEU A 100 -5.22 21.48 -7.96
N LYS A 101 -5.60 21.12 -6.72
CA LYS A 101 -4.86 20.13 -5.92
C LYS A 101 -5.12 18.69 -6.37
N TYR A 102 -6.34 18.40 -6.81
CA TYR A 102 -6.77 17.07 -7.23
C TYR A 102 -7.35 17.15 -8.64
N ALA A 103 -7.22 16.07 -9.42
CA ALA A 103 -7.78 15.98 -10.76
C ALA A 103 -9.29 15.72 -10.71
N TYR A 104 -10.02 16.63 -10.08
CA TYR A 104 -11.45 16.53 -9.81
C TYR A 104 -12.10 17.91 -9.79
N VAL A 105 -13.26 18.02 -10.39
CA VAL A 105 -14.10 19.24 -10.40
C VAL A 105 -15.54 18.84 -10.16
N GLY A 106 -16.24 19.58 -9.30
CA GLY A 106 -17.68 19.41 -9.12
C GLY A 106 -18.45 19.85 -10.36
N GLY A 107 -19.40 19.03 -10.81
CA GLY A 107 -20.23 19.34 -11.99
C GLY A 107 -21.15 20.55 -11.76
N SER A 108 -21.49 21.25 -12.84
CA SER A 108 -22.51 22.30 -12.81
C SER A 108 -23.90 21.69 -12.59
N MET A 109 -24.67 22.24 -11.65
CA MET A 109 -26.03 21.78 -11.35
C MET A 109 -27.02 22.94 -11.42
N ALA A 110 -28.16 22.71 -12.08
CA ALA A 110 -29.18 23.73 -12.31
C ALA A 110 -29.78 24.25 -11.01
N HIS A 111 -30.45 25.41 -11.09
CA HIS A 111 -31.16 26.02 -9.97
C HIS A 111 -30.30 26.28 -8.72
N GLY A 112 -29.00 26.53 -8.90
CA GLY A 112 -28.09 26.90 -7.81
C GLY A 112 -27.73 25.75 -6.87
N ILE A 113 -27.94 24.50 -7.26
CA ILE A 113 -27.51 23.33 -6.48
C ILE A 113 -25.97 23.32 -6.34
N SER A 114 -25.25 23.71 -7.40
CA SER A 114 -23.83 24.07 -7.29
C SER A 114 -23.73 25.53 -6.84
N SER A 115 -23.99 25.77 -5.55
CA SER A 115 -24.07 27.12 -4.99
C SER A 115 -22.70 27.79 -4.88
N PRO A 116 -22.63 29.13 -4.74
CA PRO A 116 -21.38 29.84 -4.46
C PRO A 116 -20.69 29.35 -3.19
N GLU A 117 -21.45 28.99 -2.16
CA GLU A 117 -20.92 28.44 -0.90
C GLU A 117 -20.22 27.10 -1.13
N LEU A 118 -20.76 26.23 -2.00
CA LEU A 118 -20.11 24.98 -2.37
C LEU A 118 -18.80 25.21 -3.12
N ALA A 119 -18.72 26.26 -3.95
CA ALA A 119 -17.53 26.57 -4.74
C ALA A 119 -16.40 27.20 -3.91
N LEU A 120 -16.72 27.80 -2.75
CA LEU A 120 -15.77 28.45 -1.86
C LEU A 120 -15.30 27.56 -0.68
N ALA A 121 -15.96 26.42 -0.46
CA ALA A 121 -15.67 25.47 0.60
C ALA A 121 -14.37 24.69 0.36
#